data_AF-B8MVD7-F1
#
_entry.id   AF-B8MVD7-F1
#
_cell.length_a   1.000
_cell.length_b   1.000
_cell.length_c   1.000
_cell.angle_alpha   90.00
_cell.angle_beta   90.00
_cell.angle_gamma   90.00
#
_symmetry.space_group_name_H-M   'P 1'
#
loop_
_entity.id
_entity.type
_entity.pdbx_description
1 polymer ?
#
loop_
_entity_poly.entity_id
_entity_poly.type
_entity_poly.pdbx_seq_one_letter_code
_entity_poly.pdbx_strand_id
1 'polypeptide(L)'
;VLDLLFLQIFSSIGKSALIVNIYNASAGCSRAGEAAKALTTLPEVYFPQTTILVGNLNLLHNRWQPSLQRSPTTFAEPFINWLDLQGLVLISDIDCPTYERGNMLDL
;
A
#
# COMPACT_ATOMS: atom_id res chain seq x y z
N VAL A 1 15.41 3.28 7.72
CA VAL A 1 14.93 3.23 6.32
C VAL A 1 13.56 3.87 6.33
N LEU A 2 13.25 4.76 5.38
CA LEU A 2 11.99 5.53 5.41
C LEU A 2 10.81 4.58 5.16
N ASP A 3 9.97 4.41 6.19
CA ASP A 3 8.82 3.49 6.17
C ASP A 3 7.57 4.14 5.52
N LEU A 4 7.47 5.48 5.54
CA LEU A 4 6.45 6.27 4.84
C LEU A 4 7.02 7.61 4.37
N LEU A 5 6.78 7.98 3.11
CA LEU A 5 7.10 9.28 2.53
C LEU A 5 5.84 9.87 1.90
N PHE A 6 5.54 11.13 2.24
CA PHE A 6 4.43 11.89 1.68
C PHE A 6 4.99 13.04 0.84
N LEU A 7 4.58 13.09 -0.44
CA LEU A 7 4.96 14.14 -1.38
C LEU A 7 3.71 14.71 -2.03
N GLN A 8 3.41 15.97 -1.78
CA GLN A 8 2.33 16.67 -2.45
C GLN A 8 2.87 17.51 -3.60
N ILE A 9 2.35 17.27 -4.80
CA ILE A 9 2.71 18.01 -6.02
C ILE A 9 1.56 18.94 -6.36
N PHE A 10 1.89 20.19 -6.70
CA PHE A 10 0.94 21.20 -7.13
C PHE A 10 1.20 21.60 -8.59
N SER A 11 0.13 21.71 -9.36
CA SER A 11 0.17 22.23 -10.73
C SER A 11 -0.03 23.74 -10.75
N SER A 12 0.40 24.40 -11.82
CA SER A 12 0.17 25.83 -12.04
C SER A 12 -1.31 26.23 -12.16
N ILE A 13 -2.19 25.26 -12.40
CA ILE A 13 -3.65 25.45 -12.48
C ILE A 13 -4.37 25.13 -11.16
N GLY A 14 -3.64 25.02 -10.05
CA GLY A 14 -4.21 24.83 -8.71
C GLY A 14 -4.67 23.41 -8.38
N LYS A 15 -4.49 22.44 -9.27
CA LYS A 15 -4.68 21.01 -8.94
C LYS A 15 -3.51 20.48 -8.13
N SER A 16 -3.75 19.51 -7.25
CA SER A 16 -2.70 18.82 -6.51
C SER A 16 -2.90 17.31 -6.52
N ALA A 17 -1.81 16.58 -6.33
CA ALA A 17 -1.82 15.13 -6.13
C ALA A 17 -0.89 14.78 -4.95
N LEU A 18 -1.31 13.85 -4.11
CA LEU A 18 -0.48 13.26 -3.08
C LEU A 18 0.14 11.97 -3.60
N ILE A 19 1.45 11.83 -3.42
CA ILE A 19 2.17 10.58 -3.62
C ILE A 19 2.60 10.08 -2.23
N VAL A 20 2.19 8.88 -1.88
CA VAL A 20 2.61 8.18 -0.67
C VAL A 20 3.49 7.01 -1.09
N ASN A 21 4.76 7.04 -0.74
CA ASN A 21 5.64 5.89 -0.89
C ASN A 21 5.77 5.16 0.45
N ILE A 22 5.50 3.85 0.46
CA ILE A 22 5.55 3.01 1.66
C ILE A 22 6.66 1.96 1.54
N TYR A 23 7.34 1.70 2.65
CA TYR A 23 8.09 0.47 2.86
C TYR A 23 7.59 -0.17 4.16
N ASN A 24 6.85 -1.26 4.03
CA ASN A 24 6.36 -2.02 5.17
C ASN A 24 7.24 -3.24 5.38
N ALA A 25 7.95 -3.30 6.50
CA ALA A 25 8.89 -4.37 6.78
C ALA A 25 8.20 -5.76 6.85
N SER A 26 8.84 -6.78 6.28
CA SER A 26 8.35 -8.16 6.26
C SER A 26 8.36 -8.80 7.64
N ALA A 27 7.59 -9.88 7.81
CA ALA A 27 7.61 -10.69 9.03
C ALA A 27 9.04 -11.15 9.37
N GLY A 28 9.41 -11.07 10.65
CA GLY A 28 10.75 -11.40 11.13
C GLY A 28 11.75 -10.24 11.11
N CYS A 29 11.43 -9.11 10.47
CA CYS A 29 12.21 -7.88 10.56
C CYS A 29 11.80 -7.03 11.78
N SER A 30 12.68 -6.13 12.21
CA SER A 30 12.32 -5.10 13.19
C SER A 30 11.18 -4.22 12.66
N ARG A 31 10.16 -3.97 13.48
CA ARG A 31 8.98 -3.13 13.14
C ARG A 31 8.15 -3.67 11.96
N ALA A 32 8.12 -4.99 11.80
CA ALA A 32 7.28 -5.65 10.80
C ALA A 32 5.82 -5.21 10.88
N GLY A 33 5.23 -4.80 9.75
CA GLY A 33 3.83 -4.38 9.68
C GLY A 33 3.54 -2.96 10.21
N GLU A 34 4.48 -2.27 10.85
CA GLU A 34 4.21 -0.98 11.50
C GLU A 34 3.92 0.15 10.51
N ALA A 35 4.51 0.13 9.31
CA ALA A 35 4.27 1.15 8.30
C ALA A 35 2.84 1.10 7.77
N ALA A 36 2.36 -0.11 7.44
CA ALA A 36 0.99 -0.32 6.98
C ALA A 36 -0.02 0.06 8.08
N LYS A 37 0.23 -0.35 9.33
CA LYS A 37 -0.61 0.06 10.47
C LYS A 37 -0.68 1.58 10.61
N ALA A 38 0.47 2.26 10.64
CA ALA A 38 0.54 3.70 10.78
C ALA A 38 -0.23 4.42 9.66
N LEU A 39 -0.07 3.97 8.40
CA LEU A 39 -0.79 4.52 7.26
C LEU A 39 -2.31 4.40 7.43
N THR A 40 -2.80 3.23 7.84
CA THR A 40 -4.26 2.99 8.00
C THR A 40 -4.89 3.74 9.18
N THR A 41 -4.07 4.25 10.11
CA THR A 41 -4.54 5.06 11.25
C THR A 41 -4.55 6.56 10.99
N LEU A 42 -4.02 7.01 9.85
CA LEU A 42 -4.03 8.43 9.51
C LEU A 42 -5.45 8.92 9.25
N PRO A 43 -5.82 10.12 9.74
CA PRO A 43 -7.11 10.72 9.43
C PRO A 43 -7.32 10.93 7.92
N GLU A 44 -8.55 10.76 7.44
CA GLU A 44 -8.91 10.90 6.02
C GLU A 44 -8.52 12.26 5.42
N VAL A 45 -8.46 13.32 6.23
CA VAL A 45 -8.04 14.67 5.80
C VAL A 45 -6.62 14.71 5.22
N TYR A 46 -5.77 13.71 5.51
CA TYR A 46 -4.42 13.60 4.96
C TYR A 46 -4.38 12.98 3.56
N PHE A 47 -5.50 12.43 3.06
CA PHE A 47 -5.61 11.84 1.73
C PHE A 47 -6.47 12.73 0.83
N PRO A 48 -5.87 13.69 0.10
CA PRO A 48 -6.63 14.50 -0.85
C PRO A 48 -7.22 13.60 -1.95
N GLN A 49 -8.23 14.14 -2.66
CA GLN A 49 -9.00 13.39 -3.66
C GLN A 49 -8.14 12.69 -4.74
N THR A 50 -6.95 13.20 -5.06
CA THR A 50 -6.00 12.53 -5.95
C THR A 50 -4.80 12.05 -5.14
N THR A 51 -4.79 10.75 -4.82
CA THR A 51 -3.72 10.08 -4.08
C THR A 51 -3.19 8.90 -4.87
N ILE A 52 -1.87 8.77 -4.93
CA ILE A 52 -1.17 7.59 -5.45
C ILE A 52 -0.40 6.97 -4.29
N LEU A 53 -0.73 5.74 -3.92
CA LEU A 53 0.00 4.94 -2.95
C LEU A 53 0.88 3.94 -3.69
N VAL A 54 2.19 4.01 -3.48
CA VAL A 54 3.19 3.18 -4.18
C VAL A 54 4.20 2.60 -3.20
N GLY A 55 4.91 1.57 -3.64
CA GLY A 55 6.00 0.97 -2.89
C GLY A 55 5.62 -0.37 -2.28
N ASN A 56 6.39 -0.76 -1.28
CA ASN A 56 6.58 -2.14 -0.91
C ASN A 56 5.82 -2.51 0.35
N LEU A 57 4.71 -3.24 0.21
CA LEU A 57 3.85 -3.53 1.36
C LEU A 57 4.22 -4.81 2.11
N ASN A 58 4.97 -5.74 1.53
CA ASN A 58 5.19 -7.09 2.11
C ASN A 58 3.90 -7.74 2.67
N LEU A 59 2.75 -7.48 2.03
CA LEU A 59 1.47 -8.10 2.35
C LEU A 59 1.15 -9.14 1.28
N LEU A 60 0.52 -10.23 1.70
CA LEU A 60 -0.03 -11.27 0.83
C LEU A 60 -1.55 -11.22 0.90
N HIS A 61 -2.22 -11.17 -0.24
CA HIS A 61 -3.68 -11.19 -0.33
C HIS A 61 -4.17 -11.67 -1.70
N ASN A 62 -5.30 -12.38 -1.71
CA ASN A 62 -5.90 -12.90 -2.93
C ASN A 62 -6.51 -11.80 -3.83
N ARG A 63 -6.61 -10.55 -3.35
CA ARG A 63 -7.15 -9.42 -4.13
C ARG A 63 -6.24 -9.04 -5.30
N TRP A 64 -4.93 -9.01 -5.07
CA TRP A 64 -3.93 -8.71 -6.10
C TRP A 64 -3.23 -9.96 -6.64
N GLN A 65 -3.31 -11.08 -5.90
CA GLN A 65 -2.79 -12.37 -6.35
C GLN A 65 -3.81 -13.51 -6.11
N PRO A 66 -4.90 -13.60 -6.89
CA PRO A 66 -5.88 -14.70 -6.79
C PRO A 66 -5.28 -16.11 -6.82
N SER A 67 -4.18 -16.31 -7.54
CA SER A 67 -3.42 -17.57 -7.62
C SER A 67 -2.62 -17.91 -6.35
N LEU A 68 -2.63 -17.04 -5.33
CA LEU A 68 -1.89 -17.23 -4.09
C LEU A 68 -2.32 -18.51 -3.37
N GLN A 69 -1.40 -19.46 -3.25
CA GLN A 69 -1.62 -20.73 -2.57
C GLN A 69 -1.37 -20.68 -1.05
N ARG A 70 -0.85 -19.55 -0.55
CA ARG A 70 -0.54 -19.34 0.86
C ARG A 70 -1.64 -18.54 1.53
N SER A 71 -1.75 -18.68 2.86
CA SER A 71 -2.63 -17.83 3.64
C SER A 71 -2.22 -16.35 3.51
N PRO A 72 -3.20 -15.42 3.42
CA PRO A 72 -2.94 -13.99 3.47
C PRO A 72 -2.16 -13.58 4.73
N THR A 73 -1.43 -12.48 4.64
CA THR A 73 -0.81 -11.87 5.83
C THR A 73 -1.90 -11.40 6.78
N THR A 74 -1.74 -11.57 8.09
CA THR A 74 -2.78 -11.22 9.10
C THR A 74 -3.31 -9.79 8.98
N PHE A 75 -2.48 -8.82 8.58
CA PHE A 75 -2.89 -7.42 8.41
C PHE A 75 -3.38 -7.07 7.00
N ALA A 76 -3.38 -8.02 6.05
CA ALA A 76 -3.77 -7.75 4.68
C ALA A 76 -5.28 -7.42 4.57
N GLU A 77 -6.15 -8.13 5.27
CA GLU A 77 -7.59 -7.87 5.22
C GLU A 77 -7.97 -6.49 5.80
N PRO A 78 -7.47 -6.06 6.98
CA PRO A 78 -7.65 -4.68 7.45
C PRO A 78 -7.14 -3.63 6.46
N PHE A 79 -6.00 -3.88 5.83
CA PHE A 79 -5.43 -2.96 4.83
C PHE A 79 -6.31 -2.87 3.57
N ILE A 80 -6.86 -3.98 3.10
CA ILE A 80 -7.81 -4.04 1.99
C ILE A 80 -9.07 -3.22 2.28
N ASN A 81 -9.66 -3.41 3.45
CA ASN A 81 -10.84 -2.64 3.87
C ASN A 81 -10.53 -1.14 3.92
N TRP A 82 -9.33 -0.77 4.38
CA TRP A 82 -8.90 0.62 4.39
C TRP A 82 -8.76 1.19 2.97
N LEU A 83 -8.17 0.45 2.02
CA LEU A 83 -8.11 0.88 0.61
C LEU A 83 -9.50 1.16 0.04
N ASP A 84 -10.47 0.27 0.33
CA ASP A 84 -11.86 0.43 -0.14
C ASP A 84 -12.52 1.67 0.45
N LEU A 85 -12.31 1.95 1.74
CA LEU A 85 -12.82 3.16 2.39
C LEU A 85 -12.23 4.43 1.79
N GLN A 86 -10.94 4.41 1.41
CA GLN A 86 -10.30 5.55 0.74
C GLN A 86 -10.65 5.65 -0.76
N GLY A 87 -11.38 4.68 -1.32
CA GLY A 87 -11.67 4.62 -2.75
C GLY A 87 -10.43 4.37 -3.62
N LEU A 88 -9.37 3.81 -3.04
CA LEU A 88 -8.14 3.49 -3.76
C LEU A 88 -8.30 2.20 -4.55
N VAL A 89 -7.89 2.24 -5.81
CA VAL A 89 -7.94 1.10 -6.73
C VAL A 89 -6.54 0.62 -7.07
N LEU A 90 -6.38 -0.69 -7.26
CA LEU A 90 -5.12 -1.28 -7.71
C LEU A 90 -4.84 -0.87 -9.16
N ILE A 91 -3.62 -0.41 -9.43
CA ILE A 91 -3.13 -0.05 -10.76
C ILE A 91 -2.22 -1.11 -11.37
N SER A 92 -1.67 -2.00 -10.54
CA SER A 92 -0.84 -3.13 -10.94
C SER A 92 -1.68 -4.25 -11.55
N ASP A 93 -1.10 -4.99 -12.50
CA ASP A 93 -1.74 -6.19 -13.06
C ASP A 93 -1.98 -7.25 -11.98
N ILE A 94 -3.18 -7.85 -12.00
CA ILE A 94 -3.56 -8.92 -11.08
C ILE A 94 -2.79 -10.19 -11.45
N ASP A 95 -2.35 -10.95 -10.43
CA ASP A 95 -1.60 -12.21 -10.58
C ASP A 95 -0.24 -12.08 -11.29
N CYS A 96 0.29 -10.87 -11.41
CA CYS A 96 1.65 -10.62 -11.87
C CYS A 96 2.55 -10.32 -10.66
N PRO A 97 3.25 -11.33 -10.09
CA PRO A 97 4.09 -11.11 -8.92
C PRO A 97 5.31 -10.25 -9.30
N THR A 98 5.61 -9.24 -8.50
CA THR A 98 6.79 -8.38 -8.70
C THR A 98 8.09 -9.03 -8.21
N TYR A 99 7.99 -10.18 -7.54
CA TYR A 99 9.12 -10.98 -7.06
C TYR A 99 8.88 -12.49 -7.21
N GLU A 100 9.86 -13.21 -7.78
CA GLU A 100 9.76 -14.63 -8.20
C GLU A 100 9.46 -15.63 -7.07
N ARG A 101 9.66 -15.26 -5.80
CA ARG A 101 9.39 -16.15 -4.65
C ARG A 101 8.07 -15.87 -3.92
N GLY A 102 7.24 -15.00 -4.48
CA GLY A 102 5.99 -14.56 -3.87
C GLY A 102 6.24 -13.72 -2.63
N ASN A 103 6.31 -12.41 -2.84
CA ASN A 103 6.12 -11.34 -1.86
C ASN A 103 6.16 -10.01 -2.62
N MET A 104 5.51 -9.01 -2.04
CA MET A 104 5.46 -7.60 -2.44
C MET A 104 4.36 -7.30 -3.45
N LEU A 105 3.28 -6.71 -2.94
CA LEU A 105 2.63 -5.66 -3.68
C LEU A 105 3.68 -4.54 -3.80
N ASP A 106 4.28 -4.39 -4.97
CA ASP A 106 4.86 -3.12 -5.41
C ASP A 106 3.78 -2.48 -6.30
N LEU A 107 3.20 -1.37 -5.80
CA LEU A 107 2.27 -0.52 -6.56
C LEU A 107 3.04 0.51 -7.38
#